data_AF-A0A3C0VYD2-F1
#
_entry.id   AF-A0A3C0VYD2-F1
#
_cell.length_a   1.000
_cell.length_b   1.000
_cell.length_c   1.000
_cell.angle_alpha   90.00
_cell.angle_beta   90.00
_cell.angle_gamma   90.00
#
_symmetry.space_group_name_H-M   'P 1'
#
loop_
_entity.id
_entity.type
_entity.pdbx_description
1 polymer ?
#
loop_
_entity_poly.entity_id
_entity_poly.type
_entity_poly.pdbx_seq_one_letter_code
_entity_poly.pdbx_strand_id
1 'polypeptide(L)'
;MKKSSLHSLMTVTASLFGVLVAVTANPLSLGPNGTQRELFVDGHMIKKMTGDVRQLLQQPEPKEVVLTTDALWEGNTCAYYTIFRDGDLFRMYYRGSHWDTSTKKATHREVTCYAES
;
A
#
# COMPACT_ATOMS: atom_id res chain seq x y z
N MET A 1 26.83 -61.29 59.34
CA MET A 1 25.42 -61.18 58.91
C MET A 1 25.31 -59.99 57.95
N LYS A 2 25.02 -60.27 56.66
CA LYS A 2 24.46 -59.45 55.57
C LYS A 2 24.71 -57.91 55.54
N LYS A 3 25.44 -57.43 54.50
CA LYS A 3 24.97 -56.67 53.29
C LYS A 3 25.05 -55.14 53.52
N SER A 4 25.39 -54.26 52.58
CA SER A 4 25.60 -54.32 51.13
C SER A 4 26.38 -53.09 50.65
N SER A 5 27.18 -53.30 49.61
CA SER A 5 27.77 -52.30 48.70
C SER A 5 26.75 -51.27 48.20
N LEU A 6 27.15 -49.99 48.13
CA LEU A 6 26.46 -48.96 47.37
C LEU A 6 27.45 -48.36 46.36
N HIS A 7 27.36 -48.81 45.11
CA HIS A 7 28.10 -48.26 43.99
C HIS A 7 27.61 -46.82 43.75
N SER A 8 28.50 -45.84 43.90
CA SER A 8 28.24 -44.46 43.52
C SER A 8 28.26 -44.34 42.00
N LEU A 9 27.07 -44.20 41.41
CA LEU A 9 26.83 -44.07 39.99
C LEU A 9 27.20 -42.65 39.54
N MET A 10 28.42 -42.44 39.05
CA MET A 10 28.83 -41.18 38.39
C MET A 10 27.93 -40.95 37.17
N THR A 11 27.00 -40.01 37.29
CA THR A 11 26.14 -39.56 36.19
C THR A 11 26.93 -38.57 35.35
N VAL A 12 27.36 -38.97 34.14
CA VAL A 12 27.99 -38.07 33.17
C VAL A 12 26.90 -37.26 32.49
N THR A 13 26.72 -36.00 32.89
CA THR A 13 25.83 -35.05 32.20
C THR A 13 26.53 -34.51 30.96
N ALA A 14 26.24 -35.07 29.79
CA ALA A 14 26.67 -34.53 28.50
C ALA A 14 25.90 -33.22 28.23
N SER A 15 26.58 -32.08 28.37
CA SER A 15 26.03 -30.77 28.02
C SER A 15 26.05 -30.61 26.50
N LEU A 16 24.89 -30.80 25.87
CA LEU A 16 24.69 -30.58 24.45
C LEU A 16 24.67 -29.06 24.19
N PHE A 17 25.83 -28.48 23.84
CA PHE A 17 25.90 -27.11 23.35
C PHE A 17 25.26 -27.03 21.97
N GLY A 18 23.96 -26.70 21.92
CA GLY A 18 23.29 -26.36 20.67
C GLY A 18 23.88 -25.09 20.09
N VAL A 19 24.46 -25.18 18.88
CA VAL A 19 24.90 -24.01 18.12
C VAL A 19 23.66 -23.21 17.73
N LEU A 20 23.46 -22.05 18.37
CA LEU A 20 22.43 -21.12 17.99
C LEU A 20 22.87 -20.40 16.70
N VAL A 21 22.41 -20.89 15.56
CA VAL A 21 22.62 -20.20 14.28
C VAL A 21 21.73 -18.96 14.28
N ALA A 22 22.34 -17.78 14.40
CA ALA A 22 21.65 -16.52 14.23
C ALA A 22 21.32 -16.33 12.75
N VAL A 23 20.04 -16.35 12.41
CA VAL A 23 19.56 -15.94 11.08
C VAL A 23 19.65 -14.42 11.02
N THR A 24 20.60 -13.89 10.27
CA THR A 24 20.65 -12.46 9.97
C THR A 24 19.68 -12.16 8.83
N ALA A 25 18.69 -11.31 9.07
CA ALA A 25 17.88 -10.78 7.99
C ALA A 25 18.77 -9.97 7.03
N ASN A 26 18.62 -10.19 5.72
CA ASN A 26 19.33 -9.37 4.73
C ASN A 26 18.93 -7.90 4.90
N PRO A 27 19.86 -6.95 4.69
CA PRO A 27 19.53 -5.53 4.68
C PRO A 27 18.40 -5.25 3.70
N LEU A 28 17.47 -4.40 4.11
CA LEU A 28 16.42 -3.88 3.23
C LEU A 28 17.09 -3.16 2.04
N SER A 29 16.73 -3.57 0.82
CA SER A 29 17.24 -2.97 -0.41
C SER A 29 16.15 -2.12 -1.07
N LEU A 30 16.46 -0.86 -1.37
CA LEU A 30 15.58 0.06 -2.09
C LEU A 30 16.07 0.25 -3.53
N GLY A 31 16.44 -0.87 -4.15
CA GLY A 31 17.04 -0.93 -5.47
C GLY A 31 18.54 -0.55 -5.48
N PRO A 32 19.21 -0.63 -6.65
CA PRO A 32 20.66 -0.46 -6.77
C PRO A 32 21.21 0.86 -6.21
N ASN A 33 20.40 1.92 -6.24
CA ASN A 33 20.77 3.27 -5.80
C ASN A 33 20.07 3.71 -4.50
N GLY A 34 19.24 2.84 -3.91
CA GLY A 34 18.50 3.17 -2.69
C GLY A 34 17.32 4.14 -2.86
N THR A 35 16.83 4.34 -4.09
CA THR A 35 15.79 5.35 -4.41
C THR A 35 14.47 4.75 -4.88
N GLN A 36 14.31 3.43 -4.84
CA GLN A 36 13.07 2.77 -5.23
C GLN A 36 11.95 3.18 -4.27
N ARG A 37 10.80 3.59 -4.85
CA ARG A 37 9.61 3.89 -4.07
C ARG A 37 8.94 2.58 -3.67
N GLU A 38 8.74 2.40 -2.37
CA GLU A 38 8.05 1.26 -1.79
C GLU A 38 6.72 1.70 -1.18
N LEU A 39 5.72 0.82 -1.20
CA LEU A 39 4.44 1.07 -0.56
C LEU A 39 4.59 0.92 0.96
N PHE A 40 4.07 1.89 1.72
CA PHE A 40 4.09 1.85 3.18
C PHE A 40 2.77 1.30 3.75
N VAL A 41 2.45 0.06 3.37
CA VAL A 41 1.13 -0.58 3.64
C VAL A 41 1.20 -1.71 4.66
N ASP A 42 2.40 -2.15 5.03
CA ASP A 42 2.62 -3.23 5.99
C ASP A 42 3.88 -2.97 6.86
N GLY A 43 4.29 -3.99 7.61
CA GLY A 43 5.47 -3.94 8.47
C GLY A 43 6.82 -4.17 7.78
N HIS A 44 6.88 -4.41 6.47
CA HIS A 44 8.12 -4.75 5.76
C HIS A 44 9.20 -3.67 5.94
N MET A 45 8.76 -2.41 5.89
CA MET A 45 9.61 -1.22 6.03
C MET A 45 9.82 -0.78 7.48
N ILE A 46 9.25 -1.50 8.46
CA ILE A 46 9.17 -1.07 9.86
C ILE A 46 10.09 -1.91 10.73
N LYS A 47 11.20 -1.33 11.20
CA LYS A 47 12.10 -2.00 12.14
C LYS A 47 11.49 -2.19 13.53
N LYS A 48 10.75 -1.19 14.02
CA LYS A 48 10.16 -1.20 15.37
C LYS A 48 9.01 -0.20 15.48
N MET A 49 7.98 -0.56 16.25
CA MET A 49 6.93 0.34 16.73
C MET A 49 6.93 0.27 18.27
N THR A 50 6.85 1.41 18.95
CA THR A 50 6.90 1.49 20.42
C THR A 50 5.87 2.47 20.96
N GLY A 51 5.29 2.15 22.12
CA GLY A 51 4.22 2.96 22.71
C GLY A 51 2.95 2.87 21.86
N ASP A 52 2.26 4.01 21.69
CA ASP A 52 0.95 4.08 21.04
C ASP A 52 1.00 4.23 19.51
N VAL A 53 2.15 3.94 18.88
CA VAL A 53 2.31 4.06 17.42
C VAL A 53 1.50 2.97 16.70
N ARG A 54 0.70 3.37 15.71
CA ARG A 54 -0.12 2.48 14.87
C ARG A 54 -0.04 2.88 13.40
N GLN A 55 -0.03 1.91 12.51
CA GLN A 55 -0.18 2.13 11.08
C GLN A 55 -1.66 2.15 10.76
N LEU A 56 -2.15 3.26 10.23
CA LEU A 56 -3.56 3.47 9.94
C LEU A 56 -3.72 3.77 8.45
N LEU A 57 -4.58 2.99 7.79
CA LEU A 57 -5.03 3.34 6.47
C LEU A 57 -5.90 4.58 6.57
N GLN A 58 -5.47 5.67 5.93
CA GLN A 58 -6.26 6.88 5.85
C GLN A 58 -7.51 6.61 5.02
N GLN A 59 -8.67 6.95 5.58
CA GLN A 59 -9.93 6.88 4.86
C GLN A 59 -10.22 8.26 4.28
N PRO A 60 -10.49 8.38 2.96
CA PRO A 60 -10.93 9.63 2.38
C PRO A 60 -12.20 10.09 3.08
N GLU A 61 -12.17 11.30 3.65
CA GLU A 61 -13.38 11.96 4.12
C GLU A 61 -14.04 12.70 2.96
N PRO A 62 -15.32 12.46 2.64
CA PRO A 62 -16.04 13.28 1.69
C PRO A 62 -16.01 14.75 2.12
N LYS A 63 -15.67 15.63 1.17
CA LYS A 63 -15.67 17.09 1.33
C LYS A 63 -16.67 17.70 0.34
N GLU A 64 -16.56 19.00 0.11
CA GLU A 64 -17.39 19.72 -0.85
C GLU A 64 -17.28 19.16 -2.28
N VAL A 65 -18.34 19.36 -3.07
CA VAL A 65 -18.35 19.05 -4.50
C VAL A 65 -17.65 20.19 -5.24
N VAL A 66 -16.44 19.94 -5.73
CA VAL A 66 -15.63 20.93 -6.46
C VAL A 66 -15.84 20.89 -7.98
N LEU A 67 -16.47 19.84 -8.50
CA LEU A 67 -16.75 19.63 -9.91
C LEU A 67 -18.06 18.87 -10.09
N THR A 68 -18.91 19.36 -10.98
CA THR A 68 -20.08 18.62 -11.49
C THR A 68 -19.91 18.49 -13.00
N THR A 69 -20.14 17.28 -13.54
CA THR A 69 -20.12 17.01 -14.99
C THR A 69 -21.57 16.80 -15.49
N ASP A 70 -22.33 17.88 -15.60
CA ASP A 70 -23.74 17.90 -16.00
C ASP A 70 -24.02 18.56 -17.36
N ALA A 71 -23.00 18.99 -18.07
CA ALA A 71 -23.17 19.58 -19.38
C ALA A 71 -23.55 18.50 -20.42
N LEU A 72 -24.44 18.87 -21.35
CA LEU A 72 -25.06 17.91 -22.28
C LEU A 72 -24.06 17.13 -23.14
N TRP A 73 -22.90 17.71 -23.45
CA TRP A 73 -21.86 17.06 -24.26
C TRP A 73 -20.99 16.07 -23.47
N GLU A 74 -21.02 16.13 -22.14
CA GLU A 74 -20.18 15.30 -21.27
C GLU A 74 -20.69 13.87 -21.17
N GLY A 75 -22.01 13.70 -21.25
CA GLY A 75 -22.65 12.40 -21.14
C GLY A 75 -22.71 11.87 -19.70
N ASN A 76 -22.92 10.56 -19.55
CA ASN A 76 -23.03 9.90 -18.24
C ASN A 76 -21.72 9.25 -17.75
N THR A 77 -20.65 9.32 -18.54
CA THR A 77 -19.35 8.76 -18.19
C THR A 77 -18.25 9.77 -18.47
N CYS A 78 -17.69 10.36 -17.40
CA CYS A 78 -16.52 11.23 -17.47
C CYS A 78 -15.29 10.57 -16.84
N ALA A 79 -14.14 10.66 -17.51
CA ALA A 79 -12.92 9.96 -17.07
C ALA A 79 -11.63 10.66 -17.54
N TYR A 80 -10.48 10.12 -17.09
CA TYR A 80 -9.14 10.52 -17.52
C TYR A 80 -8.81 12.00 -17.26
N TYR A 81 -9.23 12.48 -16.09
CA TYR A 81 -8.93 13.83 -15.62
C TYR A 81 -7.42 14.06 -15.56
N THR A 82 -6.95 15.06 -16.30
CA THR A 82 -5.58 15.56 -16.26
C THR A 82 -5.63 16.98 -15.75
N ILE A 83 -5.05 17.21 -14.56
CA ILE A 83 -5.05 18.50 -13.88
C ILE A 83 -3.61 18.98 -13.76
N PHE A 84 -3.36 20.22 -14.14
CA PHE A 84 -2.06 20.85 -13.98
C PHE A 84 -2.20 22.35 -13.74
N ARG A 85 -1.21 22.92 -13.06
CA ARG A 85 -1.13 24.35 -12.83
C ARG A 85 -0.53 25.04 -14.07
N ASP A 86 -1.19 26.07 -14.55
CA ASP A 86 -0.75 26.97 -15.63
C ASP A 86 -0.82 28.41 -15.13
N GLY A 87 0.31 28.90 -14.59
CA GLY A 87 0.38 30.21 -13.93
C GLY A 87 -0.49 30.27 -12.67
N ASP A 88 -1.48 31.17 -12.70
CA ASP A 88 -2.44 31.37 -11.60
C ASP A 88 -3.67 30.46 -11.69
N LEU A 89 -3.82 29.71 -12.79
CA LEU A 89 -4.95 28.80 -13.01
C LEU A 89 -4.55 27.35 -12.79
N PHE A 90 -5.51 26.55 -12.32
CA PHE A 90 -5.49 25.10 -12.50
C PHE A 90 -6.35 24.73 -13.69
N ARG A 91 -5.74 24.14 -14.71
CA ARG A 91 -6.46 23.63 -15.88
C ARG A 91 -6.75 22.16 -15.71
N MET A 92 -7.95 21.76 -16.12
CA MET A 92 -8.38 20.37 -16.14
C MET A 92 -8.93 20.02 -17.52
N TYR A 93 -8.36 18.97 -18.11
CA TYR A 93 -8.90 18.33 -19.31
C TYR A 93 -9.35 16.91 -18.96
N TYR A 94 -10.49 16.51 -19.48
CA TYR A 94 -11.07 15.19 -19.22
C TYR A 94 -11.89 14.72 -20.42
N ARG A 95 -12.18 13.41 -20.47
CA ARG A 95 -13.01 12.81 -21.50
C ARG A 95 -14.47 12.80 -21.04
N GLY A 96 -15.36 13.35 -21.86
CA GLY A 96 -16.80 13.10 -21.80
C GLY A 96 -17.22 12.01 -22.77
N SER A 97 -18.12 11.12 -22.34
CA SER A 97 -18.80 10.14 -23.17
C SER A 97 -20.13 9.72 -22.56
N HIS A 98 -20.98 9.10 -23.36
CA HIS A 98 -22.28 8.61 -22.89
C HIS A 98 -22.50 7.17 -23.33
N TRP A 99 -22.78 6.30 -22.37
CA TRP A 99 -23.07 4.89 -22.58
C TRP A 99 -24.54 4.58 -22.32
N ASP A 100 -25.23 4.08 -23.34
CA ASP A 100 -26.56 3.51 -23.18
C ASP A 100 -26.44 2.02 -22.79
N THR A 101 -26.85 1.71 -21.56
CA THR A 101 -26.78 0.36 -21.00
C THR A 101 -27.77 -0.61 -21.65
N SER A 102 -28.85 -0.12 -22.25
CA SER A 102 -29.87 -0.93 -22.92
C SER A 102 -29.40 -1.38 -24.30
N THR A 103 -28.91 -0.46 -25.11
CA THR A 103 -28.43 -0.73 -26.47
C THR A 103 -26.97 -1.18 -26.51
N LYS A 104 -26.23 -1.01 -25.40
CA LYS A 104 -24.80 -1.28 -25.27
C LYS A 104 -23.97 -0.51 -26.31
N LYS A 105 -24.29 0.76 -26.49
CA LYS A 105 -23.64 1.63 -27.47
C LYS A 105 -23.33 3.00 -26.87
N ALA A 106 -22.30 3.63 -27.41
CA ALA A 106 -22.08 5.06 -27.21
C ALA A 106 -23.18 5.85 -27.94
N THR A 107 -23.78 6.84 -27.29
CA THR A 107 -24.83 7.68 -27.91
C THR A 107 -24.26 8.87 -28.66
N HIS A 108 -23.01 9.24 -28.38
CA HIS A 108 -22.24 10.21 -29.12
C HIS A 108 -20.75 9.86 -29.10
N ARG A 109 -19.96 10.53 -29.95
CA ARG A 109 -18.50 10.42 -29.94
C ARG A 109 -17.93 10.87 -28.60
N GLU A 110 -16.79 10.32 -28.21
CA GLU A 110 -16.04 10.86 -27.08
C GLU A 110 -15.59 12.30 -27.38
N VAL A 111 -15.60 13.15 -26.35
CA VAL A 111 -15.22 14.56 -26.43
C VAL A 111 -14.18 14.90 -25.37
N THR A 112 -13.35 15.90 -25.66
CA THR A 112 -12.46 16.51 -24.68
C THR A 112 -13.18 17.69 -24.04
N CYS A 113 -13.38 17.61 -22.73
CA CYS A 113 -13.97 18.64 -21.91
C CYS A 113 -12.88 19.46 -21.21
N TYR A 114 -13.26 20.64 -20.71
CA TYR A 114 -12.36 21.59 -20.06
C TYR A 114 -13.04 22.24 -18.85
N ALA A 115 -12.28 22.40 -17.77
CA ALA A 115 -12.64 23.22 -16.62
C ALA A 115 -11.39 23.89 -16.03
N GLU A 116 -11.58 25.00 -15.30
CA GLU A 116 -10.51 25.75 -14.64
C GLU A 116 -10.91 26.28 -13.26
N SER A 117 -9.90 26.57 -12.44
CA SER A 117 -9.99 27.18 -11.09
C SER A 117 -8.88 28.21 -10.93
#